data_AF-A0A1E1XG57-F1
#
_entry.id   AF-A0A1E1XG57-F1
#
_cell.length_a   1.000
_cell.length_b   1.000
_cell.length_c   1.000
_cell.angle_alpha   90.00
_cell.angle_beta   90.00
_cell.angle_gamma   90.00
#
_symmetry.space_group_name_H-M   'P 1'
#
loop_
_entity.id
_entity.type
_entity.pdbx_description
1 polymer ?
#
loop_
_entity_poly.entity_id
_entity_poly.type
_entity_poly.pdbx_seq_one_letter_code
_entity_poly.pdbx_strand_id
1 'polypeptide(L)'
;WRPIFDKYDRDHDGEIPLEDILQLLHDKNEELEHDIPRGVLEEIVERADWDSNRKLSYAEFKSMVHAYDLGEHRPRFLRLVRYAAMAVVPKRQRATVVRRYLDEYSCMPPPLFLITISIVEVAVFIYYCVVLEEFTATGPVPRDSPLIYNPRRRKEAWRYLTYMFIHVGGFHVFFNLLVQLILGIPLEMVHKWWRVMLIYAGGVVAGSLGSSLSDPYVFLAGASGGVYALIAGHLATLILNFKEMDFAWIRVVFLAIFGSTDVGVAIYTRYMEEDDENRVSYAAHIAGAAAGLLLGVPMMRNLVVHRWEVITGRVFFAVFVVLILIAVLFNAFYTGYFPKSEM
;
A
#
# COMPACT_ATOMS: atom_id res chain seq x y z
N TRP A 1 -35.02 23.72 3.33
CA TRP A 1 -35.35 22.58 2.45
C TRP A 1 -36.84 22.43 2.17
N ARG A 2 -37.74 22.53 3.16
CA ARG A 2 -39.21 22.43 2.94
C ARG A 2 -39.79 23.35 1.84
N PRO A 3 -39.50 24.67 1.79
CA PRO A 3 -40.05 25.52 0.73
C PRO A 3 -39.58 25.17 -0.69
N ILE A 4 -38.46 24.44 -0.81
CA ILE A 4 -37.95 23.96 -2.09
C ILE A 4 -38.68 22.68 -2.49
N PHE A 5 -38.91 21.77 -1.55
CA PHE A 5 -39.69 20.56 -1.79
C PHE A 5 -41.13 20.91 -2.21
N ASP A 6 -41.79 21.78 -1.44
CA ASP A 6 -43.17 22.21 -1.68
C ASP A 6 -43.36 22.94 -3.02
N LYS A 7 -42.27 23.45 -3.64
CA LYS A 7 -42.31 24.05 -4.98
C LYS A 7 -42.53 23.00 -6.08
N TYR A 8 -42.07 21.77 -5.84
CA TYR A 8 -42.11 20.68 -6.82
C TYR A 8 -43.17 19.61 -6.48
N ASP A 9 -43.67 19.58 -5.25
CA ASP A 9 -44.90 18.87 -4.84
C ASP A 9 -46.14 19.68 -5.28
N ARG A 10 -46.59 19.42 -6.52
CA ARG A 10 -47.63 20.23 -7.21
C ARG A 10 -49.04 19.98 -6.71
N ASP A 11 -49.33 18.77 -6.25
CA ASP A 11 -50.64 18.33 -5.75
C ASP A 11 -50.73 18.34 -4.22
N HIS A 12 -49.63 18.66 -3.53
CA HIS A 12 -49.55 18.82 -2.08
C HIS A 12 -49.89 17.53 -1.33
N ASP A 13 -49.58 16.38 -1.93
CA ASP A 13 -49.77 15.06 -1.34
C ASP A 13 -48.59 14.63 -0.43
N GLY A 14 -47.50 15.41 -0.44
CA GLY A 14 -46.29 15.17 0.35
C GLY A 14 -45.26 14.29 -0.35
N GLU A 15 -45.49 13.94 -1.62
CA GLU A 15 -44.67 13.07 -2.44
C GLU A 15 -44.44 13.70 -3.83
N ILE A 16 -43.29 13.45 -4.45
CA ILE A 16 -43.00 13.93 -5.81
C ILE A 16 -42.77 12.72 -6.71
N PRO A 17 -43.58 12.49 -7.76
CA PRO A 17 -43.35 11.39 -8.69
C PRO A 17 -41.92 11.44 -9.28
N LEU A 18 -41.23 10.30 -9.29
CA LEU A 18 -39.85 10.25 -9.82
C LEU A 18 -39.78 10.61 -11.31
N GLU A 19 -40.86 10.37 -12.06
CA GLU A 19 -40.97 10.72 -13.47
C GLU A 19 -40.90 12.24 -13.68
N ASP A 20 -41.49 13.02 -12.77
CA ASP A 20 -41.43 14.49 -12.82
C ASP A 20 -40.01 15.00 -12.54
N ILE A 21 -39.29 14.35 -11.62
CA ILE A 21 -37.89 14.66 -11.31
C ILE A 21 -36.99 14.30 -12.48
N LEU A 22 -37.19 13.12 -13.07
CA LEU A 22 -36.44 12.67 -14.23
C LEU A 22 -36.62 13.62 -15.41
N GLN A 23 -37.86 14.08 -15.66
CA GLN A 23 -38.16 15.05 -16.69
C GLN A 23 -37.47 16.40 -16.42
N LEU A 24 -37.53 16.90 -15.18
CA LEU A 24 -36.82 18.13 -14.79
C LEU A 24 -35.31 18.04 -15.00
N LEU A 25 -34.70 16.90 -14.66
CA LEU A 25 -33.26 16.66 -14.86
C LEU A 25 -32.92 16.55 -16.35
N HIS A 26 -33.80 15.92 -17.13
CA HIS A 26 -33.64 15.82 -18.57
C HIS A 26 -33.71 17.21 -19.21
N ASP A 27 -34.75 17.99 -18.94
CA ASP A 27 -34.95 19.33 -19.49
C ASP A 27 -33.75 20.24 -19.16
N LYS A 28 -33.22 20.16 -17.94
CA LYS A 28 -32.02 20.90 -17.53
C LYS A 28 -30.75 20.41 -18.20
N ASN A 29 -30.64 19.11 -18.49
CA ASN A 29 -29.51 18.52 -19.23
C ASN A 29 -29.58 18.86 -20.73
N GLU A 30 -30.77 19.07 -21.30
CA GLU A 30 -30.94 19.60 -22.65
C GLU A 30 -30.50 21.07 -22.75
N GLU A 31 -30.84 21.90 -21.74
CA GLU A 31 -30.36 23.27 -21.63
C GLU A 31 -28.82 23.37 -21.50
N LEU A 32 -28.16 22.29 -21.09
CA LEU A 32 -26.71 22.20 -20.78
C LEU A 32 -25.90 21.37 -21.79
N GLU A 33 -26.31 21.31 -23.07
CA GLU A 33 -25.56 20.62 -24.16
C GLU A 33 -25.37 19.08 -23.99
N HIS A 34 -26.28 18.37 -23.31
CA HIS A 34 -26.25 16.89 -23.18
C HIS A 34 -24.98 16.33 -22.49
N ASP A 35 -24.56 16.93 -21.38
CA ASP A 35 -23.41 16.48 -20.60
C ASP A 35 -23.63 15.10 -19.93
N ILE A 36 -24.88 14.68 -19.67
CA ILE A 36 -25.19 13.49 -18.87
C ILE A 36 -26.04 12.47 -19.66
N PRO A 37 -25.59 11.20 -19.81
CA PRO A 37 -26.38 10.14 -20.42
C PRO A 37 -27.65 9.80 -19.63
N ARG A 38 -28.75 9.50 -20.33
CA ARG A 38 -30.06 9.21 -19.72
C ARG A 38 -30.03 8.10 -18.65
N GLY A 39 -29.29 7.02 -18.88
CA GLY A 39 -29.17 5.94 -17.89
C GLY A 39 -28.54 6.37 -16.57
N VAL A 40 -27.71 7.41 -16.57
CA VAL A 40 -27.12 7.98 -15.35
C VAL A 40 -28.15 8.83 -14.60
N LEU A 41 -29.02 9.55 -15.33
CA LEU A 41 -30.12 10.30 -14.72
C LEU A 41 -31.14 9.36 -14.05
N GLU A 42 -31.46 8.26 -14.72
CA GLU A 42 -32.33 7.21 -14.18
C GLU A 42 -31.74 6.60 -12.89
N GLU A 43 -30.44 6.27 -12.89
CA GLU A 43 -29.76 5.75 -11.70
C GLU A 43 -29.70 6.75 -10.53
N ILE A 44 -29.56 8.06 -10.82
CA ILE A 44 -29.58 9.11 -9.78
C ILE A 44 -30.95 9.17 -9.09
N VAL A 45 -32.02 9.06 -9.88
CA VAL A 45 -33.40 9.14 -9.39
C VAL A 45 -33.78 7.87 -8.64
N GLU A 46 -33.43 6.68 -9.14
CA GLU A 46 -33.66 5.41 -8.46
C GLU A 46 -32.93 5.31 -7.12
N ARG A 47 -31.72 5.87 -6.99
CA ARG A 47 -30.98 5.88 -5.72
C ARG A 47 -31.56 6.83 -4.68
N ALA A 48 -32.42 7.76 -5.08
CA ALA A 48 -33.09 8.70 -4.19
C ALA A 48 -34.38 8.11 -3.59
N ASP A 49 -34.96 7.08 -4.21
CA ASP A 49 -36.15 6.34 -3.79
C ASP A 49 -35.74 5.09 -3.00
N TRP A 50 -35.86 5.16 -1.67
CA TRP A 50 -35.33 4.11 -0.78
C TRP A 50 -36.32 3.00 -0.51
N ASP A 51 -37.62 3.31 -0.58
CA ASP A 51 -38.68 2.35 -0.37
C ASP A 51 -39.23 1.77 -1.69
N SER A 52 -38.68 2.21 -2.84
CA SER A 52 -39.00 1.75 -4.19
C SER A 52 -40.46 2.01 -4.58
N ASN A 53 -41.06 3.06 -4.03
CA ASN A 53 -42.47 3.41 -4.26
C ASN A 53 -42.69 4.29 -5.51
N ARG A 54 -41.61 4.62 -6.25
CA ARG A 54 -41.57 5.50 -7.43
C ARG A 54 -41.95 6.95 -7.15
N LYS A 55 -41.85 7.39 -5.91
CA LYS A 55 -42.06 8.77 -5.47
C LYS A 55 -40.96 9.19 -4.51
N LEU A 56 -40.74 10.50 -4.40
CA LEU A 56 -39.78 11.09 -3.48
C LEU A 56 -40.52 11.80 -2.35
N SER A 57 -40.45 11.24 -1.15
CA SER A 57 -41.02 11.86 0.04
C SER A 57 -40.16 13.04 0.55
N TYR A 58 -40.76 13.91 1.36
CA TYR A 58 -39.99 14.98 2.02
C TYR A 58 -38.86 14.44 2.91
N ALA A 59 -39.03 13.24 3.48
CA ALA A 59 -38.01 12.60 4.31
C ALA A 59 -36.81 12.16 3.47
N GLU A 60 -37.04 11.53 2.32
CA GLU A 60 -35.99 11.09 1.39
C GLU A 60 -35.28 12.29 0.76
N PHE A 61 -36.04 13.30 0.32
CA PHE A 61 -35.48 14.56 -0.18
C PHE A 61 -34.57 15.23 0.85
N LYS A 62 -35.05 15.34 2.10
CA LYS A 62 -34.27 15.93 3.19
C LYS A 62 -33.02 15.09 3.48
N SER A 63 -33.14 13.77 3.46
CA SER A 63 -32.03 12.85 3.68
C SER A 63 -30.96 12.94 2.58
N MET A 64 -31.36 13.06 1.31
CA MET A 64 -30.47 13.26 0.17
C MET A 64 -29.69 14.58 0.27
N VAL A 65 -30.38 15.68 0.57
CA VAL A 65 -29.74 17.00 0.69
C VAL A 65 -28.83 17.06 1.92
N HIS A 66 -29.25 16.50 3.05
CA HIS A 66 -28.38 16.38 4.22
C HIS A 66 -27.21 15.41 3.98
N ALA A 67 -27.37 14.34 3.21
CA ALA A 67 -26.28 13.44 2.83
C ALA A 67 -25.26 14.11 1.90
N TYR A 68 -25.69 15.05 1.06
CA TYR A 68 -24.80 15.93 0.30
C TYR A 68 -24.01 16.87 1.21
N ASP A 69 -24.67 17.48 2.20
CA ASP A 69 -24.03 18.41 3.16
C ASP A 69 -23.14 17.70 4.21
N LEU A 70 -23.47 16.47 4.60
CA LEU A 70 -22.79 15.70 5.67
C LEU A 70 -21.89 14.56 5.16
N GLY A 71 -21.99 14.16 3.88
CA GLY A 71 -21.26 13.01 3.34
C GLY A 71 -21.51 11.69 4.10
N GLU A 72 -22.65 11.56 4.77
CA GLU A 72 -22.84 10.61 5.88
C GLU A 72 -23.31 9.20 5.51
N HIS A 73 -23.73 8.95 4.26
CA HIS A 73 -24.11 7.61 3.78
C HIS A 73 -23.07 7.00 2.86
N ARG A 74 -21.83 6.92 3.35
CA ARG A 74 -20.83 6.02 2.78
C ARG A 74 -20.38 5.03 3.85
N PRO A 75 -20.45 3.69 3.62
CA PRO A 75 -19.88 2.67 4.50
C PRO A 75 -18.56 3.12 5.11
N ARG A 76 -18.29 2.78 6.38
CA ARG A 76 -17.04 3.15 7.11
C ARG A 76 -15.78 2.87 6.27
N PHE A 77 -15.84 1.83 5.45
CA PHE A 77 -14.84 1.45 4.47
C PHE A 77 -14.57 2.50 3.38
N LEU A 78 -15.61 3.10 2.78
CA LEU A 78 -15.46 4.18 1.78
C LEU A 78 -14.87 5.44 2.40
N ARG A 79 -15.15 5.71 3.68
CA ARG A 79 -14.45 6.75 4.45
C ARG A 79 -12.96 6.43 4.59
N LEU A 80 -12.60 5.20 4.95
CA LEU A 80 -11.20 4.76 5.01
C LEU A 80 -10.51 4.87 3.65
N VAL A 81 -11.15 4.43 2.56
CA VAL A 81 -10.63 4.56 1.19
C VAL A 81 -10.43 6.02 0.84
N ARG A 82 -11.36 6.90 1.21
CA ARG A 82 -11.19 8.35 1.01
C ARG A 82 -10.02 8.89 1.83
N TYR A 83 -9.84 8.50 3.09
CA TYR A 83 -8.69 8.93 3.90
C TYR A 83 -7.36 8.43 3.33
N ALA A 84 -7.28 7.15 2.96
CA ALA A 84 -6.11 6.56 2.31
C ALA A 84 -5.79 7.25 0.98
N ALA A 85 -6.81 7.46 0.14
CA ALA A 85 -6.67 8.24 -1.09
C ALA A 85 -6.24 9.68 -0.80
N MET A 86 -6.80 10.34 0.21
CA MET A 86 -6.39 11.71 0.57
C MET A 86 -4.95 11.77 1.08
N ALA A 87 -4.45 10.71 1.73
CA ALA A 87 -3.06 10.63 2.15
C ALA A 87 -2.13 10.56 0.93
N VAL A 88 -2.52 9.87 -0.15
CA VAL A 88 -1.64 9.54 -1.28
C VAL A 88 -1.92 10.39 -2.55
N VAL A 89 -3.09 11.03 -2.67
CA VAL A 89 -3.60 11.67 -3.91
C VAL A 89 -3.77 13.21 -3.77
N PRO A 90 -3.33 14.01 -4.79
CA PRO A 90 -3.52 15.47 -4.98
C PRO A 90 -4.91 16.09 -4.75
N LYS A 91 -5.06 17.30 -4.17
CA LYS A 91 -6.39 17.94 -4.00
C LYS A 91 -7.15 18.19 -5.29
N ARG A 92 -6.49 18.65 -6.36
CA ARG A 92 -7.15 18.93 -7.66
C ARG A 92 -7.73 17.69 -8.32
N GLN A 93 -7.13 16.53 -8.08
CA GLN A 93 -7.56 15.26 -8.67
C GLN A 93 -8.26 14.36 -7.65
N ARG A 94 -8.32 14.73 -6.36
CA ARG A 94 -9.03 13.96 -5.31
C ARG A 94 -10.47 13.68 -5.71
N ALA A 95 -11.20 14.65 -6.26
CA ALA A 95 -12.58 14.43 -6.66
C ALA A 95 -12.68 13.38 -7.77
N THR A 96 -11.91 13.53 -8.86
CA THR A 96 -11.94 12.64 -10.02
C THR A 96 -11.32 11.28 -9.75
N VAL A 97 -10.18 11.23 -9.05
CA VAL A 97 -9.50 9.99 -8.66
C VAL A 97 -10.32 9.28 -7.62
N VAL A 98 -10.80 9.92 -6.55
CA VAL A 98 -11.68 9.23 -5.58
C VAL A 98 -12.96 8.78 -6.28
N ARG A 99 -13.60 9.59 -7.13
CA ARG A 99 -14.82 9.18 -7.86
C ARG A 99 -14.54 7.99 -8.79
N ARG A 100 -13.53 8.07 -9.64
CA ARG A 100 -13.07 6.95 -10.47
C ARG A 100 -12.60 5.75 -9.64
N TYR A 101 -12.00 5.97 -8.48
CA TYR A 101 -11.54 4.92 -7.58
C TYR A 101 -12.71 4.20 -6.95
N LEU A 102 -13.78 4.92 -6.62
CA LEU A 102 -15.04 4.42 -6.08
C LEU A 102 -15.91 3.75 -7.13
N ASP A 103 -15.91 4.29 -8.35
CA ASP A 103 -16.62 3.75 -9.52
C ASP A 103 -15.90 2.50 -10.07
N GLU A 104 -14.55 2.47 -10.04
CA GLU A 104 -13.72 1.28 -10.31
C GLU A 104 -13.59 0.37 -9.06
N TYR A 105 -14.09 0.78 -7.89
CA TYR A 105 -14.08 -0.06 -6.68
C TYR A 105 -15.18 -1.11 -6.76
N SER A 106 -14.99 -2.10 -7.63
CA SER A 106 -15.64 -3.38 -7.41
C SER A 106 -15.05 -3.94 -6.12
N CYS A 107 -15.83 -3.99 -5.04
CA CYS A 107 -15.46 -4.45 -3.71
C CYS A 107 -14.98 -5.92 -3.70
N MET A 108 -13.86 -6.25 -4.36
CA MET A 108 -13.07 -7.47 -4.17
C MET A 108 -11.68 -7.29 -4.82
N PRO A 109 -10.58 -7.25 -4.05
CA PRO A 109 -10.49 -7.37 -2.60
C PRO A 109 -10.11 -6.07 -1.85
N PRO A 110 -10.43 -5.96 -0.53
CA PRO A 110 -9.80 -5.01 0.42
C PRO A 110 -8.26 -5.19 0.44
N PRO A 111 -7.46 -4.38 1.18
CA PRO A 111 -6.00 -4.58 1.26
C PRO A 111 -5.66 -5.92 1.92
N LEU A 112 -5.75 -7.01 1.15
CA LEU A 112 -5.59 -8.37 1.61
C LEU A 112 -4.12 -8.73 1.71
N PHE A 113 -3.27 -8.26 0.80
CA PHE A 113 -1.89 -8.73 0.74
C PHE A 113 -1.16 -8.41 2.04
N LEU A 114 -1.16 -7.16 2.50
CA LEU A 114 -0.42 -6.79 3.70
C LEU A 114 -1.06 -7.30 4.98
N ILE A 115 -2.38 -7.38 5.05
CA ILE A 115 -3.06 -7.97 6.20
C ILE A 115 -2.71 -9.46 6.28
N THR A 116 -2.79 -10.18 5.16
CA THR A 116 -2.45 -11.60 5.10
C THR A 116 -0.98 -11.84 5.44
N ILE A 117 -0.05 -11.07 4.89
CA ILE A 117 1.38 -11.28 5.17
C ILE A 117 1.70 -11.00 6.65
N SER A 118 1.11 -9.95 7.23
CA SER A 118 1.23 -9.65 8.66
C SER A 118 0.66 -10.74 9.56
N ILE A 119 -0.48 -11.34 9.19
CA ILE A 119 -1.04 -12.48 9.95
C ILE A 119 -0.07 -13.67 9.91
N VAL A 120 0.54 -13.95 8.75
CA VAL A 120 1.53 -15.04 8.61
C VAL A 120 2.78 -14.76 9.44
N GLU A 121 3.30 -13.53 9.40
CA GLU A 121 4.46 -13.10 10.22
C GLU A 121 4.20 -13.30 11.73
N VAL A 122 3.03 -12.87 12.21
CA VAL A 122 2.62 -13.06 13.61
C VAL A 122 2.48 -14.54 13.95
N ALA A 123 1.84 -15.34 13.08
CA ALA A 123 1.64 -16.76 13.31
C ALA A 123 2.98 -17.53 13.39
N VAL A 124 3.92 -17.24 12.48
CA VAL A 124 5.26 -17.83 12.48
C VAL A 124 6.05 -17.39 13.71
N PHE A 125 5.95 -16.13 14.11
CA PHE A 125 6.59 -15.64 15.33
C PHE A 125 6.05 -16.35 16.58
N ILE A 126 4.73 -16.44 16.75
CA ILE A 126 4.09 -17.16 17.87
C ILE A 126 4.52 -18.63 17.89
N TYR A 127 4.56 -19.29 16.72
CA TYR A 127 5.03 -20.67 16.60
C TYR A 127 6.44 -20.84 17.19
N TYR A 128 7.38 -19.96 16.84
CA TYR A 128 8.75 -20.04 17.36
C TYR A 128 8.87 -19.66 18.84
N CYS A 129 8.05 -18.74 19.35
CA CYS A 129 7.98 -18.46 20.78
C CYS A 129 7.54 -19.70 21.59
N VAL A 130 6.61 -20.48 21.05
CA VAL A 130 6.13 -21.72 21.69
C VAL A 130 7.18 -22.82 21.60
N VAL A 131 7.76 -23.05 20.41
CA VAL A 131 8.73 -24.14 20.19
C VAL A 131 10.04 -23.92 20.96
N LEU A 132 10.48 -22.67 21.09
CA LEU A 132 11.73 -22.33 21.78
C LEU A 132 11.51 -21.96 23.25
N GLU A 133 10.25 -21.98 23.72
CA GLU A 133 9.86 -21.61 25.09
C GLU A 133 10.41 -20.25 25.55
N GLU A 134 10.56 -19.31 24.61
CA GLU A 134 11.13 -17.99 24.83
C GLU A 134 10.22 -16.90 24.25
N PHE A 135 9.93 -15.87 25.06
CA PHE A 135 9.28 -14.65 24.61
C PHE A 135 9.92 -13.45 25.31
N THR A 136 10.81 -12.77 24.62
CA THR A 136 11.50 -11.59 25.13
C THR A 136 11.46 -10.45 24.11
N ALA A 137 11.96 -9.27 24.48
CA ALA A 137 12.04 -8.15 23.57
C ALA A 137 12.97 -8.42 22.38
N THR A 138 14.02 -9.23 22.59
CA THR A 138 15.12 -9.52 21.65
C THR A 138 15.18 -10.97 21.17
N GLY A 139 14.44 -11.89 21.79
CA GLY A 139 14.33 -13.30 21.42
C GLY A 139 12.88 -13.77 21.35
N PRO A 140 12.59 -14.88 20.64
CA PRO A 140 13.52 -15.92 20.26
C PRO A 140 14.32 -15.62 18.98
N VAL A 141 15.43 -16.35 18.78
CA VAL A 141 16.26 -16.32 17.56
C VAL A 141 16.24 -17.69 16.87
N PRO A 142 15.30 -17.98 15.95
CA PRO A 142 15.16 -19.31 15.35
C PRO A 142 16.18 -19.55 14.22
N ARG A 143 17.47 -19.66 14.56
CA ARG A 143 18.59 -19.84 13.61
C ARG A 143 18.50 -21.11 12.77
N ASP A 144 17.90 -22.17 13.32
CA ASP A 144 17.72 -23.46 12.64
C ASP A 144 16.45 -23.52 11.78
N SER A 145 15.71 -22.41 11.68
CA SER A 145 14.50 -22.34 10.87
C SER A 145 14.79 -22.70 9.40
N PRO A 146 13.91 -23.45 8.71
CA PRO A 146 14.00 -23.64 7.26
C PRO A 146 13.70 -22.35 6.48
N LEU A 147 13.11 -21.33 7.12
CA LEU A 147 12.67 -20.09 6.48
C LEU A 147 13.71 -18.97 6.57
N ILE A 148 14.56 -18.97 7.60
CA ILE A 148 15.60 -17.93 7.80
C ILE A 148 16.61 -17.96 6.65
N TYR A 149 17.14 -16.80 6.28
CA TYR A 149 18.24 -16.75 5.34
C TYR A 149 19.52 -17.25 6.01
N ASN A 150 20.04 -18.37 5.52
CA ASN A 150 21.27 -18.97 6.00
C ASN A 150 22.34 -18.89 4.89
N PRO A 151 23.45 -18.16 5.10
CA PRO A 151 24.50 -17.98 4.09
C PRO A 151 25.25 -19.28 3.73
N ARG A 152 25.13 -20.33 4.54
CA ARG A 152 25.67 -21.67 4.25
C ARG A 152 24.72 -22.53 3.40
N ARG A 153 23.46 -22.12 3.22
CA ARG A 153 22.43 -22.87 2.48
C ARG A 153 21.89 -22.09 1.28
N ARG A 154 22.74 -21.34 0.59
CA ARG A 154 22.35 -20.44 -0.53
C ARG A 154 21.70 -21.15 -1.73
N LYS A 155 21.87 -22.47 -1.87
CA LYS A 155 21.18 -23.25 -2.92
C LYS A 155 19.68 -23.40 -2.62
N GLU A 156 19.27 -23.24 -1.37
CA GLU A 156 17.87 -23.25 -0.94
C GLU A 156 17.21 -21.91 -1.27
N ALA A 157 16.88 -21.71 -2.56
CA ALA A 157 16.48 -20.41 -3.12
C ALA A 157 15.29 -19.74 -2.42
N TRP A 158 14.40 -20.51 -1.80
CA TRP A 158 13.26 -19.96 -1.05
C TRP A 158 13.71 -19.08 0.12
N ARG A 159 14.88 -19.34 0.71
CA ARG A 159 15.44 -18.57 1.85
C ARG A 159 15.70 -17.11 1.53
N TYR A 160 15.86 -16.76 0.26
CA TYR A 160 15.99 -15.36 -0.17
C TYR A 160 14.66 -14.58 -0.08
N LEU A 161 13.53 -15.27 0.07
CA LEU A 161 12.20 -14.69 0.22
C LEU A 161 11.60 -14.99 1.60
N THR A 162 11.65 -16.24 2.06
CA THR A 162 10.93 -16.69 3.26
C THR A 162 11.45 -16.11 4.56
N TYR A 163 12.66 -15.54 4.57
CA TYR A 163 13.24 -14.93 5.76
C TYR A 163 12.39 -13.77 6.30
N MET A 164 11.55 -13.16 5.45
CA MET A 164 10.60 -12.11 5.85
C MET A 164 9.62 -12.56 6.93
N PHE A 165 9.36 -13.86 7.05
CA PHE A 165 8.45 -14.39 8.07
C PHE A 165 9.13 -14.64 9.43
N ILE A 166 10.45 -14.65 9.48
CA ILE A 166 11.21 -14.89 10.70
C ILE A 166 11.53 -13.57 11.37
N HIS A 167 11.24 -13.45 12.66
CA HIS A 167 11.54 -12.25 13.44
C HIS A 167 12.31 -12.61 14.72
N VAL A 168 13.16 -11.69 15.14
CA VAL A 168 14.07 -11.84 16.29
C VAL A 168 13.55 -10.96 17.42
N GLY A 169 12.78 -11.56 18.32
CA GLY A 169 12.17 -10.84 19.45
C GLY A 169 10.90 -10.04 19.15
N GLY A 170 10.21 -9.70 20.24
CA GLY A 170 8.93 -8.98 20.20
C GLY A 170 9.02 -7.56 19.63
N PHE A 171 10.10 -6.83 19.92
CA PHE A 171 10.27 -5.47 19.37
C PHE A 171 10.47 -5.48 17.86
N HIS A 172 11.23 -6.45 17.35
CA HIS A 172 11.52 -6.55 15.93
C HIS A 172 10.24 -6.79 15.10
N VAL A 173 9.39 -7.74 15.51
CA VAL A 173 8.11 -7.99 14.82
C VAL A 173 7.13 -6.82 15.00
N PHE A 174 7.06 -6.21 16.19
CA PHE A 174 6.16 -5.09 16.45
C PHE A 174 6.44 -3.90 15.53
N PHE A 175 7.69 -3.45 15.44
CA PHE A 175 8.02 -2.29 14.61
C PHE A 175 7.92 -2.60 13.11
N ASN A 176 8.30 -3.81 12.65
CA ASN A 176 8.07 -4.20 11.26
C ASN A 176 6.58 -4.11 10.89
N LEU A 177 5.71 -4.72 11.70
CA LEU A 177 4.26 -4.70 11.48
C LEU A 177 3.67 -3.30 11.55
N LEU A 178 4.12 -2.49 12.52
CA LEU A 178 3.64 -1.12 12.70
C LEU A 178 3.89 -0.30 11.42
N VAL A 179 5.12 -0.34 10.89
CA VAL A 179 5.50 0.42 9.70
C VAL A 179 4.85 -0.17 8.45
N GLN A 180 4.88 -1.49 8.31
CA GLN A 180 4.28 -2.23 7.21
C GLN A 180 2.80 -1.89 7.04
N LEU A 181 2.03 -1.89 8.13
CA LEU A 181 0.60 -1.62 8.09
C LEU A 181 0.31 -0.13 7.90
N ILE A 182 1.00 0.77 8.62
CA ILE A 182 0.79 2.22 8.51
C ILE A 182 1.11 2.73 7.09
N LEU A 183 2.23 2.30 6.52
CA LEU A 183 2.66 2.77 5.20
C LEU A 183 2.09 1.94 4.07
N GLY A 184 1.99 0.63 4.25
CA GLY A 184 1.65 -0.28 3.18
C GLY A 184 0.15 -0.33 2.90
N ILE A 185 -0.74 -0.29 3.90
CA ILE A 185 -2.19 -0.33 3.68
C ILE A 185 -2.63 0.84 2.76
N PRO A 186 -2.24 2.10 3.00
CA PRO A 186 -2.58 3.19 2.09
C PRO A 186 -2.03 2.99 0.68
N LEU A 187 -0.82 2.44 0.51
CA LEU A 187 -0.28 2.13 -0.81
C LEU A 187 -1.11 1.05 -1.52
N GLU A 188 -1.46 -0.03 -0.82
CA GLU A 188 -2.25 -1.13 -1.36
C GLU A 188 -3.65 -0.65 -1.76
N MET A 189 -4.25 0.17 -0.89
CA MET A 189 -5.53 0.81 -1.11
C MET A 189 -5.55 1.85 -2.21
N VAL A 190 -4.42 2.23 -2.82
CA VAL A 190 -4.37 3.21 -3.92
C VAL A 190 -3.81 2.58 -5.19
N HIS A 191 -2.85 1.69 -5.05
CA HIS A 191 -2.11 1.08 -6.14
C HIS A 191 -2.52 -0.37 -6.42
N LYS A 192 -3.45 -0.97 -5.68
CA LYS A 192 -3.86 -2.38 -5.77
C LYS A 192 -2.82 -3.34 -5.15
N TRP A 193 -3.33 -4.43 -4.58
CA TRP A 193 -2.57 -5.46 -3.86
C TRP A 193 -1.39 -6.02 -4.64
N TRP A 194 -1.57 -6.38 -5.92
CA TRP A 194 -0.52 -7.06 -6.69
C TRP A 194 0.69 -6.17 -6.98
N ARG A 195 0.50 -4.84 -7.15
CA ARG A 195 1.60 -3.89 -7.36
C ARG A 195 2.43 -3.75 -6.08
N VAL A 196 1.75 -3.63 -4.95
CA VAL A 196 2.40 -3.57 -3.64
C VAL A 196 3.10 -4.89 -3.31
N MET A 197 2.49 -6.03 -3.64
CA MET A 197 3.10 -7.35 -3.49
C MET A 197 4.42 -7.47 -4.26
N LEU A 198 4.46 -7.04 -5.53
CA LEU A 198 5.69 -7.08 -6.34
C LEU A 198 6.80 -6.20 -5.76
N ILE A 199 6.46 -5.01 -5.28
CA ILE A 199 7.40 -4.08 -4.65
C ILE A 199 7.94 -4.66 -3.34
N TYR A 200 7.04 -5.18 -2.50
CA TYR A 200 7.39 -5.76 -1.20
C TYR A 200 8.29 -7.00 -1.38
N ALA A 201 7.85 -7.97 -2.19
CA ALA A 201 8.62 -9.20 -2.45
C ALA A 201 9.95 -8.90 -3.17
N GLY A 202 9.96 -7.96 -4.12
CA GLY A 202 11.18 -7.50 -4.77
C GLY A 202 12.15 -6.85 -3.79
N GLY A 203 11.64 -6.09 -2.82
CA GLY A 203 12.41 -5.53 -1.71
C GLY A 203 13.03 -6.59 -0.82
N VAL A 204 12.26 -7.61 -0.44
CA VAL A 204 12.75 -8.76 0.36
C VAL A 204 13.85 -9.51 -0.40
N VAL A 205 13.64 -9.86 -1.67
CA VAL A 205 14.64 -10.57 -2.48
C VAL A 205 15.90 -9.72 -2.69
N ALA A 206 15.75 -8.42 -2.97
CA ALA A 206 16.88 -7.52 -3.09
C ALA A 206 17.62 -7.34 -1.76
N GLY A 207 16.88 -7.33 -0.64
CA GLY A 207 17.44 -7.23 0.70
C GLY A 207 18.34 -8.41 1.04
N SER A 208 17.87 -9.65 0.83
CA SER A 208 18.68 -10.85 1.04
C SER A 208 19.87 -10.95 0.09
N LEU A 209 19.67 -10.63 -1.20
CA LEU A 209 20.77 -10.59 -2.16
C LEU A 209 21.80 -9.51 -1.82
N GLY A 210 21.36 -8.30 -1.47
CA GLY A 210 22.24 -7.21 -1.06
C GLY A 210 23.05 -7.56 0.19
N SER A 211 22.39 -8.10 1.21
CA SER A 211 23.06 -8.60 2.42
C SER A 211 24.04 -9.72 2.11
N SER A 212 23.72 -10.62 1.17
CA SER A 212 24.63 -11.71 0.79
C SER A 212 25.93 -11.19 0.15
N LEU A 213 25.87 -10.06 -0.54
CA LEU A 213 27.01 -9.44 -1.21
C LEU A 213 27.82 -8.52 -0.30
N SER A 214 27.22 -7.95 0.74
CA SER A 214 27.91 -7.05 1.69
C SER A 214 28.43 -7.78 2.93
N ASP A 215 27.63 -8.70 3.46
CA ASP A 215 27.83 -9.40 4.72
C ASP A 215 27.62 -10.91 4.51
N PRO A 216 28.49 -11.60 3.76
CA PRO A 216 28.27 -12.97 3.29
C PRO A 216 28.16 -14.03 4.40
N TYR A 217 28.42 -13.67 5.66
CA TYR A 217 28.40 -14.59 6.82
C TYR A 217 27.20 -14.37 7.75
N VAL A 218 26.37 -13.35 7.48
CA VAL A 218 25.28 -12.94 8.38
C VAL A 218 23.98 -13.67 8.01
N PHE A 219 23.26 -14.13 9.03
CA PHE A 219 21.90 -14.63 8.89
C PHE A 219 20.94 -13.45 8.74
N LEU A 220 19.91 -13.59 7.91
CA LEU A 220 18.89 -12.56 7.74
C LEU A 220 17.53 -13.08 8.20
N ALA A 221 16.88 -12.24 9.00
CA ALA A 221 15.53 -12.44 9.52
C ALA A 221 14.82 -11.07 9.48
N GLY A 222 13.54 -11.07 9.13
CA GLY A 222 12.66 -9.92 9.27
C GLY A 222 12.12 -9.43 7.94
N ALA A 223 10.91 -8.89 7.99
CA ALA A 223 10.19 -8.27 6.87
C ALA A 223 10.83 -6.96 6.36
N SER A 224 11.88 -6.47 7.00
CA SER A 224 12.38 -5.10 6.85
C SER A 224 12.80 -4.75 5.43
N GLY A 225 13.36 -5.68 4.65
CA GLY A 225 13.65 -5.46 3.23
C GLY A 225 12.40 -5.05 2.42
N GLY A 226 11.24 -5.66 2.73
CA GLY A 226 9.95 -5.29 2.16
C GLY A 226 9.41 -3.98 2.73
N VAL A 227 9.58 -3.74 4.04
CA VAL A 227 9.17 -2.48 4.69
C VAL A 227 9.90 -1.27 4.09
N TYR A 228 11.21 -1.36 3.92
CA TYR A 228 12.01 -0.32 3.26
C TYR A 228 11.63 -0.14 1.79
N ALA A 229 11.23 -1.21 1.11
CA ALA A 229 10.67 -1.10 -0.24
C ALA A 229 9.33 -0.36 -0.27
N LEU A 230 8.46 -0.52 0.75
CA LEU A 230 7.23 0.26 0.88
C LEU A 230 7.52 1.75 1.14
N ILE A 231 8.49 2.06 2.00
CA ILE A 231 8.96 3.44 2.25
C ILE A 231 9.42 4.07 0.92
N ALA A 232 10.27 3.36 0.18
CA ALA A 232 10.73 3.82 -1.13
C ALA A 232 9.62 3.84 -2.21
N GLY A 233 8.60 3.00 -2.07
CA GLY A 233 7.39 3.03 -2.90
C GLY A 233 6.61 4.32 -2.72
N HIS A 234 6.50 4.86 -1.50
CA HIS A 234 5.95 6.20 -1.27
C HIS A 234 6.80 7.28 -1.94
N LEU A 235 8.13 7.15 -1.90
CA LEU A 235 9.03 8.06 -2.60
C LEU A 235 8.86 7.98 -4.12
N ALA A 236 8.67 6.80 -4.69
CA ALA A 236 8.38 6.64 -6.11
C ALA A 236 7.06 7.33 -6.50
N THR A 237 6.00 7.17 -5.69
CA THR A 237 4.74 7.90 -5.88
C THR A 237 4.93 9.42 -5.80
N LEU A 238 5.78 9.89 -4.88
CA LEU A 238 6.16 11.30 -4.79
C LEU A 238 6.91 11.78 -6.03
N ILE A 239 7.87 11.02 -6.55
CA ILE A 239 8.64 11.40 -7.75
C ILE A 239 7.72 11.55 -8.96
N LEU A 240 6.79 10.62 -9.15
CA LEU A 240 5.86 10.62 -10.27
C LEU A 240 4.79 11.71 -10.19
N ASN A 241 4.38 12.10 -8.99
CA ASN A 241 3.23 12.99 -8.79
C ASN A 241 3.61 14.27 -8.01
N PHE A 242 4.90 14.64 -7.98
CA PHE A 242 5.41 15.69 -7.10
C PHE A 242 4.72 17.04 -7.33
N LYS A 243 4.47 17.38 -8.61
CA LYS A 243 3.88 18.67 -9.01
C LYS A 243 2.39 18.74 -8.69
N GLU A 244 1.76 17.59 -8.56
CA GLU A 244 0.33 17.44 -8.33
C GLU A 244 0.04 17.36 -6.83
N MET A 245 0.98 16.93 -5.99
CA MET A 245 0.77 16.69 -4.56
C MET A 245 0.89 17.94 -3.68
N ASP A 246 -0.20 18.31 -3.00
CA ASP A 246 -0.15 19.29 -1.92
C ASP A 246 0.68 18.76 -0.74
N PHE A 247 1.56 19.60 -0.19
CA PHE A 247 2.44 19.25 0.95
C PHE A 247 3.36 18.05 0.69
N ALA A 248 3.72 17.77 -0.57
CA ALA A 248 4.71 16.74 -0.92
C ALA A 248 5.99 16.84 -0.09
N TRP A 249 6.44 18.07 0.20
CA TRP A 249 7.60 18.34 1.03
C TRP A 249 7.45 17.86 2.49
N ILE A 250 6.26 17.97 3.11
CA ILE A 250 6.00 17.46 4.47
C ILE A 250 6.14 15.95 4.48
N ARG A 251 5.62 15.28 3.45
CA ARG A 251 5.72 13.83 3.31
C ARG A 251 7.18 13.38 3.11
N VAL A 252 7.96 14.13 2.31
CA VAL A 252 9.40 13.89 2.17
C VAL A 252 10.11 14.05 3.52
N VAL A 253 9.81 15.09 4.29
CA VAL A 253 10.39 15.31 5.62
C VAL A 253 10.02 14.17 6.58
N PHE A 254 8.76 13.73 6.60
CA PHE A 254 8.33 12.60 7.44
C PHE A 254 9.03 11.29 7.06
N LEU A 255 9.11 10.97 5.76
CA LEU A 255 9.82 9.77 5.28
C LEU A 255 11.32 9.86 5.58
N ALA A 256 11.91 11.06 5.46
CA ALA A 256 13.31 11.29 5.79
C ALA A 256 13.58 11.09 7.28
N ILE A 257 12.81 11.73 8.18
CA ILE A 257 12.98 11.57 9.63
C ILE A 257 12.81 10.10 10.03
N PHE A 258 11.73 9.46 9.55
CA PHE A 258 11.44 8.08 9.86
C PHE A 258 12.55 7.14 9.37
N GLY A 259 12.91 7.21 8.08
CA GLY A 259 13.94 6.37 7.49
C GLY A 259 15.34 6.63 8.07
N SER A 260 15.67 7.87 8.39
CA SER A 260 16.96 8.23 9.02
C SER A 260 17.05 7.69 10.44
N THR A 261 15.95 7.72 11.19
CA THR A 261 15.91 7.20 12.57
C THR A 261 16.09 5.69 12.55
N ASP A 262 15.37 4.98 11.67
CA ASP A 262 15.44 3.53 11.55
C ASP A 262 16.82 3.04 11.08
N VAL A 263 17.40 3.71 10.08
CA VAL A 263 18.79 3.45 9.64
C VAL A 263 19.79 3.79 10.75
N GLY A 264 19.59 4.90 11.46
CA GLY A 264 20.43 5.33 12.57
C GLY A 264 20.44 4.32 13.72
N VAL A 265 19.28 3.77 14.08
CA VAL A 265 19.14 2.69 15.06
C VAL A 265 19.86 1.43 14.57
N ALA A 266 19.67 1.01 13.32
CA ALA A 266 20.34 -0.17 12.76
C ALA A 266 21.87 -0.03 12.71
N ILE A 267 22.39 1.18 12.47
CA ILE A 267 23.83 1.47 12.52
C ILE A 267 24.30 1.46 13.98
N TYR A 268 23.58 2.13 14.88
CA TYR A 268 23.94 2.22 16.29
C TYR A 268 24.04 0.84 16.94
N THR A 269 23.01 -0.02 16.77
CA THR A 269 23.02 -1.38 17.32
C THR A 269 24.19 -2.19 16.77
N ARG A 270 24.48 -2.10 15.46
CA ARG A 270 25.60 -2.81 14.84
C ARG A 270 26.97 -2.45 15.41
N TYR A 271 27.21 -1.19 15.75
CA TYR A 271 28.54 -0.72 16.16
C TYR A 271 28.71 -0.58 17.67
N MET A 272 27.62 -0.46 18.43
CA MET A 272 27.65 -0.18 19.87
C MET A 272 27.21 -1.36 20.74
N GLU A 273 26.47 -2.35 20.19
CA GLU A 273 26.20 -3.58 20.92
C GLU A 273 27.36 -4.57 20.68
N GLU A 274 27.97 -5.04 21.78
CA GLU A 274 29.08 -6.01 21.75
C GLU A 274 28.62 -7.43 21.38
N ASP A 275 27.32 -7.63 21.18
CA ASP A 275 26.70 -8.92 20.94
C ASP A 275 26.71 -9.26 19.44
N ASP A 276 27.79 -9.92 19.00
CA ASP A 276 28.01 -10.37 17.61
C ASP A 276 26.89 -11.29 17.08
N GLU A 277 26.08 -11.81 17.98
CA GLU A 277 25.01 -12.77 17.75
C GLU A 277 23.78 -12.20 17.03
N ASN A 278 23.57 -10.88 17.07
CA ASN A 278 22.35 -10.21 16.55
C ASN A 278 22.65 -9.12 15.50
N ARG A 279 23.77 -9.20 14.78
CA ARG A 279 24.15 -8.20 13.78
C ARG A 279 23.10 -8.07 12.66
N VAL A 280 22.36 -6.96 12.66
CA VAL A 280 21.46 -6.57 11.57
C VAL A 280 22.29 -6.09 10.37
N SER A 281 21.99 -6.60 9.17
CA SER A 281 22.60 -6.08 7.94
C SER A 281 21.85 -4.84 7.45
N TYR A 282 22.47 -3.66 7.59
CA TYR A 282 21.96 -2.41 7.00
C TYR A 282 21.87 -2.49 5.47
N ALA A 283 22.66 -3.36 4.83
CA ALA A 283 22.63 -3.56 3.39
C ALA A 283 21.30 -4.16 2.93
N ALA A 284 20.65 -5.00 3.75
CA ALA A 284 19.31 -5.50 3.45
C ALA A 284 18.29 -4.35 3.34
N HIS A 285 18.37 -3.37 4.23
CA HIS A 285 17.49 -2.19 4.23
C HIS A 285 17.75 -1.29 3.02
N ILE A 286 19.03 -1.01 2.71
CA ILE A 286 19.42 -0.18 1.56
C ILE A 286 19.02 -0.85 0.25
N ALA A 287 19.30 -2.15 0.09
CA ALA A 287 18.94 -2.87 -1.13
C ALA A 287 17.42 -3.02 -1.28
N GLY A 288 16.70 -3.23 -0.18
CA GLY A 288 15.23 -3.21 -0.16
C GLY A 288 14.66 -1.86 -0.59
N ALA A 289 15.18 -0.75 -0.05
CA ALA A 289 14.78 0.61 -0.46
C ALA A 289 15.10 0.89 -1.94
N ALA A 290 16.29 0.50 -2.42
CA ALA A 290 16.68 0.66 -3.81
C ALA A 290 15.73 -0.13 -4.74
N ALA A 291 15.42 -1.38 -4.40
CA ALA A 291 14.45 -2.17 -5.14
C ALA A 291 13.05 -1.55 -5.11
N GLY A 292 12.61 -1.04 -3.96
CA GLY A 292 11.32 -0.37 -3.83
C GLY A 292 11.21 0.89 -4.70
N LEU A 293 12.29 1.65 -4.85
CA LEU A 293 12.33 2.79 -5.76
C LEU A 293 12.32 2.33 -7.24
N LEU A 294 13.19 1.37 -7.59
CA LEU A 294 13.33 0.88 -8.97
C LEU A 294 12.08 0.15 -9.49
N LEU A 295 11.39 -0.60 -8.62
CA LEU A 295 10.11 -1.24 -8.94
C LEU A 295 8.94 -0.27 -8.76
N GLY A 296 9.01 0.65 -7.80
CA GLY A 296 7.95 1.60 -7.50
C GLY A 296 7.65 2.54 -8.67
N VAL A 297 8.66 3.10 -9.33
CA VAL A 297 8.46 4.03 -10.46
C VAL A 297 7.66 3.40 -11.62
N PRO A 298 7.97 2.18 -12.12
CA PRO A 298 7.15 1.53 -13.14
C PRO A 298 5.84 0.91 -12.62
N MET A 299 5.78 0.49 -11.34
CA MET A 299 4.63 -0.25 -10.80
C MET A 299 3.59 0.61 -10.08
N MET A 300 3.91 1.81 -9.61
CA MET A 300 2.92 2.68 -8.98
C MET A 300 1.98 3.30 -10.03
N ARG A 301 0.78 3.71 -9.58
CA ARG A 301 -0.19 4.38 -10.46
C ARG A 301 0.33 5.78 -10.77
N ASN A 302 0.50 6.05 -12.05
CA ASN A 302 0.77 7.37 -12.58
C ASN A 302 -0.57 8.03 -12.95
N LEU A 303 -0.90 9.14 -12.29
CA LEU A 303 -2.20 9.81 -12.43
C LEU A 303 -2.34 10.55 -13.77
N VAL A 304 -1.23 11.17 -14.23
CA VAL A 304 -1.15 11.87 -15.51
C VAL A 304 0.08 11.37 -16.23
N VAL A 305 -0.13 10.50 -17.22
CA VAL A 305 0.98 9.82 -17.88
C VAL A 305 1.71 10.76 -18.83
N HIS A 306 2.92 11.16 -18.49
CA HIS A 306 3.85 11.83 -19.39
C HIS A 306 4.79 10.83 -20.06
N ARG A 307 5.22 11.13 -21.30
CA ARG A 307 6.12 10.24 -22.08
C ARG A 307 7.44 9.97 -21.37
N TRP A 308 7.99 10.98 -20.67
CA TRP A 308 9.25 10.84 -19.95
C TRP A 308 9.13 9.86 -18.77
N GLU A 309 8.00 9.82 -18.07
CA GLU A 309 7.76 8.92 -16.93
C GLU A 309 7.71 7.46 -17.36
N VAL A 310 7.13 7.18 -18.53
CA VAL A 310 7.09 5.83 -19.11
C VAL A 310 8.51 5.35 -19.44
N ILE A 311 9.34 6.22 -20.03
CA ILE A 311 10.74 5.90 -20.35
C ILE A 311 11.53 5.67 -19.06
N THR A 312 11.41 6.58 -18.08
CA THR A 312 12.06 6.45 -16.77
C THR A 312 11.66 5.15 -16.08
N GLY A 313 10.37 4.78 -16.08
CA GLY A 313 9.90 3.53 -15.52
C GLY A 313 10.51 2.30 -16.20
N ARG A 314 10.63 2.28 -17.53
CA ARG A 314 11.29 1.19 -18.26
C ARG A 314 12.78 1.08 -17.93
N VAL A 315 13.47 2.21 -17.83
CA VAL A 315 14.89 2.25 -17.45
C VAL A 315 15.07 1.72 -16.03
N PHE A 316 14.25 2.16 -15.08
CA PHE A 316 14.31 1.72 -13.69
C PHE A 316 14.06 0.22 -13.56
N PHE A 317 13.06 -0.30 -14.28
CA PHE A 317 12.80 -1.73 -14.33
C PHE A 317 13.97 -2.53 -14.92
N ALA A 318 14.56 -2.05 -16.03
CA ALA A 318 15.71 -2.69 -16.64
C ALA A 318 16.92 -2.72 -15.69
N VAL A 319 17.19 -1.61 -15.00
CA VAL A 319 18.26 -1.52 -13.99
C VAL A 319 18.01 -2.52 -12.85
N PHE A 320 16.78 -2.61 -12.33
CA PHE A 320 16.43 -3.59 -11.31
C PHE A 320 16.73 -5.03 -11.77
N VAL A 321 16.27 -5.41 -12.96
CA VAL A 321 16.50 -6.76 -13.51
C VAL A 321 17.99 -7.06 -13.65
N VAL A 322 18.78 -6.10 -14.16
CA VAL A 322 20.23 -6.25 -14.30
C VAL A 322 20.91 -6.43 -12.94
N LEU A 323 20.56 -5.62 -11.94
CA LEU A 323 21.14 -5.73 -10.60
C LEU A 323 20.82 -7.07 -9.93
N ILE A 324 19.56 -7.52 -10.02
CA ILE A 324 19.15 -8.84 -9.49
C ILE A 324 19.89 -9.96 -10.23
N LEU A 325 19.98 -9.90 -11.56
CA LEU A 325 20.71 -10.90 -12.33
C LEU A 325 22.18 -10.96 -11.93
N ILE A 326 22.86 -9.82 -11.81
CA ILE A 326 24.26 -9.76 -11.35
C ILE A 326 24.39 -10.40 -9.97
N ALA A 327 23.51 -10.06 -9.02
CA ALA A 327 23.58 -10.59 -7.66
C ALA A 327 23.33 -12.11 -7.59
N VAL A 328 22.39 -12.61 -8.39
CA VAL A 328 22.10 -14.04 -8.52
C VAL A 328 23.27 -14.79 -9.14
N LEU A 329 23.82 -14.29 -10.26
CA LEU A 329 24.97 -14.89 -10.92
C LEU A 329 26.21 -14.88 -9.99
N PHE A 330 26.43 -13.80 -9.24
CA PHE A 330 27.51 -13.72 -8.26
C PHE A 330 27.35 -14.78 -7.16
N ASN A 331 26.14 -14.92 -6.61
CA ASN A 331 25.82 -15.98 -5.65
C ASN A 331 26.03 -17.37 -6.26
N ALA A 332 25.65 -17.60 -7.52
CA ALA A 332 25.75 -18.90 -8.16
C ALA A 332 27.21 -19.31 -8.46
N PHE A 333 28.02 -18.39 -8.98
CA PHE A 333 29.33 -18.71 -9.56
C PHE A 333 30.52 -18.40 -8.64
N TYR A 334 30.41 -17.41 -7.75
CA TYR A 334 31.53 -16.98 -6.91
C TYR A 334 31.49 -17.64 -5.53
N THR A 335 31.49 -18.98 -5.51
CA THR A 335 31.29 -19.79 -4.30
C THR A 335 32.34 -19.58 -3.21
N GLY A 336 33.57 -19.22 -3.58
CA GLY A 336 34.69 -18.98 -2.64
C GLY A 336 34.54 -17.73 -1.76
N TYR A 337 33.60 -16.83 -2.08
CA TYR A 337 33.31 -15.64 -1.26
C TYR A 337 32.44 -15.91 -0.04
N PHE A 338 31.65 -16.99 -0.10
CA PHE A 338 30.65 -17.34 0.90
C PHE A 338 31.19 -18.38 1.88
N PRO A 339 30.63 -18.49 3.10
CA PRO A 339 30.98 -19.57 4.01
C PRO A 339 30.72 -20.94 3.37
N LYS A 340 31.53 -21.92 3.78
CA LYS A 340 31.38 -23.31 3.32
C LYS A 340 29.96 -23.80 3.58
N SER A 341 29.38 -24.45 2.59
CA SER A 341 28.07 -25.07 2.71
C SER A 341 28.10 -26.13 3.80
N GLU A 342 27.09 -26.14 4.66
CA GLU A 342 26.80 -27.30 5.50
C GLU A 342 26.29 -28.41 4.57
N MET A 343 26.80 -29.64 4.76
CA MET A 343 26.43 -30.82 3.97
C MET A 343 25.05 -31.34 4.37
#